data_AF-A0A1V9K0K0-F1
#
_entry.id   AF-A0A1V9K0K0-F1
#
_cell.length_a   1.000
_cell.length_b   1.000
_cell.length_c   1.000
_cell.angle_alpha   90.00
_cell.angle_beta   90.00
_cell.angle_gamma   90.00
#
_symmetry.space_group_name_H-M   'P 1'
#
loop_
_entity.id
_entity.type
_entity.pdbx_description
1 polymer ?
#
loop_
_entity_poly.entity_id
_entity_poly.type
_entity_poly.pdbx_seq_one_letter_code
_entity_poly.pdbx_strand_id
1 'polypeptide(L)' 'MTDDFHEQLAAYDRAVALSRETYSGMTSDERTVRSVAGGHLAEHAPSNRANPTCTGCDGAPWPCDMVLGAIKYVDPRSN' A
#
# COMPACT_ATOMS: atom_id res chain seq x y z
N MET A 1 -12.81 10.19 -12.14
CA MET A 1 -12.06 10.75 -10.99
C MET A 1 -12.40 10.05 -9.68
N THR A 2 -13.66 9.72 -9.38
CA THR A 2 -14.01 8.86 -8.22
C THR A 2 -13.63 7.40 -8.42
N ASP A 3 -13.69 6.92 -9.67
CA ASP A 3 -13.46 5.51 -9.99
C ASP A 3 -11.99 5.13 -9.80
N ASP A 4 -11.04 5.94 -10.31
CA ASP A 4 -9.61 5.80 -10.05
C ASP A 4 -9.28 5.75 -8.55
N PHE A 5 -9.95 6.57 -7.74
CA PHE A 5 -9.69 6.60 -6.29
C PHE A 5 -10.21 5.33 -5.59
N HIS A 6 -11.37 4.82 -5.98
CA HIS A 6 -11.87 3.55 -5.46
C HIS A 6 -10.99 2.37 -5.88
N GLU A 7 -10.48 2.38 -7.12
CA GLU A 7 -9.52 1.37 -7.60
C GLU A 7 -8.21 1.43 -6.83
N GLN A 8 -7.68 2.63 -6.58
CA GLN A 8 -6.48 2.83 -5.76
C GLN A 8 -6.69 2.35 -4.32
N LEU A 9 -7.85 2.61 -3.71
CA LEU A 9 -8.20 2.10 -2.38
C LEU A 9 -8.26 0.57 -2.36
N ALA A 10 -8.84 -0.06 -3.40
CA ALA A 10 -8.91 -1.51 -3.50
C ALA A 10 -7.52 -2.15 -3.67
N ALA A 11 -6.64 -1.54 -4.48
CA ALA A 11 -5.25 -1.96 -4.63
C ALA A 11 -4.48 -1.83 -3.31
N TYR A 12 -4.68 -0.73 -2.58
CA TYR A 12 -4.09 -0.53 -1.26
C TYR A 12 -4.57 -1.57 -0.24
N ASP A 13 -5.88 -1.82 -0.13
CA ASP A 13 -6.41 -2.81 0.82
C ASP A 13 -5.87 -4.21 0.53
N ARG A 14 -5.74 -4.56 -0.76
CA ARG A 14 -5.09 -5.80 -1.20
C ARG A 14 -3.63 -5.84 -0.78
N ALA A 15 -2.86 -4.78 -1.00
CA ALA A 15 -1.47 -4.71 -0.59
C ALA A 15 -1.31 -4.83 0.94
N VAL A 16 -2.19 -4.20 1.73
CA VAL A 16 -2.19 -4.36 3.20
C VAL A 16 -2.42 -5.82 3.58
N ALA A 17 -3.36 -6.52 2.95
CA ALA A 17 -3.60 -7.94 3.21
C ALA A 17 -2.38 -8.80 2.85
N LEU A 18 -1.81 -8.61 1.66
CA LEU A 18 -0.65 -9.36 1.17
C LEU A 18 0.63 -9.10 1.98
N SER A 19 0.79 -7.89 2.56
CA SER A 19 1.94 -7.55 3.39
C SER A 19 1.99 -8.35 4.70
N ARG A 20 0.83 -8.84 5.15
CA ARG A 20 0.66 -9.62 6.39
C ARG A 20 0.52 -11.12 6.14
N GLU A 21 0.36 -11.52 4.88
CA GLU A 21 0.21 -12.92 4.51
C GLU A 21 1.55 -13.65 4.63
N THR A 22 1.48 -14.89 5.12
CA THR A 22 2.62 -15.81 5.14
C THR A 22 2.21 -17.14 4.53
N TYR A 23 3.05 -17.73 3.70
CA TYR A 23 2.79 -19.02 3.04
C TYR A 23 4.03 -19.93 3.09
N SER A 24 3.83 -21.24 2.88
CA SER A 24 4.94 -22.19 2.89
C SER A 24 5.86 -21.94 1.69
N GLY A 25 7.17 -21.78 1.94
CA GLY A 25 8.14 -21.45 0.90
C GLY A 25 8.46 -19.96 0.77
N MET A 26 7.78 -19.09 1.54
CA MET A 26 8.18 -17.68 1.66
C MET A 26 9.59 -17.57 2.23
N THR A 27 10.46 -16.87 1.52
CA THR A 27 11.84 -16.64 1.96
C THR A 27 11.90 -15.61 3.10
N SER A 28 12.96 -15.65 3.89
CA SER A 28 13.20 -14.66 4.95
C SER A 28 13.32 -13.24 4.39
N ASP A 29 13.93 -13.09 3.21
CA ASP A 29 14.07 -11.82 2.51
C ASP A 29 12.71 -11.29 2.05
N GLU A 30 11.89 -12.14 1.43
CA GLU A 30 10.53 -11.76 1.03
C GLU A 30 9.69 -11.33 2.22
N ARG A 31 9.76 -12.07 3.33
CA ARG A 31 9.07 -11.69 4.58
C ARG A 31 9.52 -10.33 5.09
N THR A 32 10.82 -10.07 5.04
CA THR A 32 11.39 -8.80 5.50
C THR A 32 10.93 -7.65 4.62
N VAL A 33 11.01 -7.81 3.29
CA VAL A 33 10.56 -6.80 2.33
C VAL A 33 9.08 -6.51 2.48
N ARG A 34 8.22 -7.54 2.61
CA ARG A 34 6.78 -7.36 2.83
C ARG A 34 6.50 -6.65 4.16
N SER A 35 7.26 -6.95 5.22
CA SER A 35 7.12 -6.27 6.50
C SER A 35 7.48 -4.79 6.41
N VAL A 36 8.56 -4.43 5.70
CA VAL A 36 8.97 -3.03 5.48
C VAL A 36 7.92 -2.30 4.65
N ALA A 37 7.48 -2.88 3.54
CA ALA A 37 6.45 -2.30 2.71
C ALA A 37 5.11 -2.14 3.46
N GLY A 38 4.73 -3.11 4.30
CA GLY A 38 3.58 -3.01 5.19
C GLY A 38 3.68 -1.84 6.18
N GLY A 39 4.88 -1.54 6.67
CA GLY A 39 5.16 -0.34 7.48
C GLY A 39 4.85 0.95 6.72
N HIS A 40 5.37 1.08 5.51
CA HIS A 40 5.09 2.24 4.65
C HIS A 40 3.61 2.38 4.30
N LEU A 41 2.89 1.29 4.04
CA LEU A 41 1.45 1.33 3.83
C LEU A 41 0.73 1.90 5.06
N ALA A 42 1.09 1.44 6.26
CA ALA A 42 0.47 1.89 7.50
C ALA A 42 0.74 3.38 7.81
N GLU A 43 1.98 3.83 7.60
CA GLU A 43 2.38 5.24 7.82
C GLU A 43 1.68 6.20 6.85
N HIS A 44 1.40 5.74 5.62
CA HIS A 44 0.84 6.55 4.55
C HIS A 44 -0.64 6.23 4.23
N ALA A 45 -1.35 5.62 5.18
CA ALA A 45 -2.79 5.39 5.05
C ALA A 45 -3.54 6.71 4.74
N PRO A 46 -4.59 6.68 3.90
CA PRO A 46 -5.37 7.88 3.63
C PRO A 46 -6.05 8.36 4.92
N SER A 47 -5.94 9.65 5.25
CA SER A 47 -6.52 10.21 6.47
C SER A 47 -8.05 10.14 6.47
N ASN A 48 -8.64 10.19 5.28
CA ASN A 48 -10.06 10.05 5.04
C ASN A 48 -10.27 9.27 3.73
N ARG A 49 -11.03 8.17 3.79
CA ARG A 49 -11.37 7.35 2.61
C ARG A 49 -12.35 8.04 1.65
N ALA A 50 -12.78 9.26 1.95
CA ALA A 50 -13.55 10.15 1.08
C ALA A 50 -12.79 11.44 0.70
N ASN A 51 -11.58 11.67 1.25
CA ASN A 51 -10.72 12.80 0.88
C ASN A 51 -9.26 12.30 0.73
N PRO A 52 -8.76 12.15 -0.51
CA PRO A 52 -7.52 11.45 -0.83
C PRO A 52 -6.28 12.27 -0.43
N THR A 53 -6.07 12.45 0.86
CA THR A 53 -4.86 13.09 1.40
C THR A 53 -4.07 12.06 2.18
N CYS A 54 -2.76 12.03 1.94
CA CYS A 54 -1.87 11.08 2.56
C CYS A 54 -1.54 11.53 4.00
N THR A 55 -1.75 10.65 5.00
CA THR A 55 -1.44 10.98 6.41
C THR A 55 0.05 11.18 6.64
N GLY A 56 0.91 10.48 5.89
CA GLY A 56 2.37 10.57 5.99
C GLY A 56 3.01 11.62 5.07
N CYS A 57 2.22 12.39 4.32
CA CYS A 57 2.73 13.44 3.42
C CYS A 57 1.79 14.65 3.46
N ASP A 58 2.14 15.66 4.25
CA ASP A 58 1.31 16.85 4.44
C ASP A 58 0.90 17.49 3.10
N GLY A 59 -0.41 17.50 2.83
CA GLY A 59 -1.01 18.11 1.65
C GLY A 59 -0.80 17.36 0.33
N ALA A 60 -0.12 16.21 0.33
CA ALA A 60 0.06 15.42 -0.88
C ALA A 60 -1.20 14.59 -1.23
N PRO A 61 -1.53 14.44 -2.52
CA PRO A 61 -2.61 13.55 -2.94
C PRO A 61 -2.26 12.11 -2.58
N TRP A 62 -3.27 11.35 -2.18
CA TRP A 62 -3.17 9.92 -1.99
C TRP A 62 -3.62 9.19 -3.26
N PRO A 63 -2.90 8.14 -3.70
CA PRO A 63 -1.68 7.58 -3.11
C PRO A 63 -0.43 8.41 -3.45
N CYS A 64 0.50 8.54 -2.50
CA CYS A 64 1.81 9.14 -2.75
C CYS A 64 2.82 8.10 -3.28
N ASP A 65 3.97 8.55 -3.77
CA ASP A 65 5.01 7.68 -4.35
C ASP A 65 5.47 6.56 -3.42
N MET A 66 5.49 6.81 -2.10
CA MET A 66 5.81 5.80 -1.08
C MET A 66 4.77 4.68 -1.05
N VAL A 67 3.47 5.03 -1.13
CA VAL A 67 2.38 4.05 -1.17
C VAL A 67 2.41 3.27 -2.48
N LEU A 68 2.61 3.94 -3.62
CA LEU A 68 2.72 3.28 -4.92
C LEU A 68 3.89 2.29 -4.97
N GLY A 69 5.05 2.68 -4.43
CA GLY A 69 6.20 1.80 -4.29
C GLY A 69 5.89 0.59 -3.40
N ALA A 70 5.30 0.81 -2.22
CA ALA A 70 4.95 -0.25 -1.28
C ALA A 70 3.92 -1.24 -1.88
N ILE A 71 2.90 -0.74 -2.59
CA ILE A 71 1.93 -1.57 -3.32
C ILE A 71 2.66 -2.44 -4.35
N LYS A 72 3.54 -1.86 -5.18
CA LYS A 72 4.28 -2.60 -6.20
C LYS A 72 5.20 -3.67 -5.62
N TYR A 73 5.82 -3.42 -4.47
CA TYR A 73 6.69 -4.40 -3.81
C TYR A 73 5.92 -5.57 -3.19
N VAL A 74 4.73 -5.30 -2.63
CA VAL A 74 3.90 -6.33 -2.01
C VAL A 74 3.07 -7.10 -3.04
N ASP A 75 2.60 -6.41 -4.07
CA ASP A 75 1.85 -6.97 -5.20
C ASP A 75 2.45 -6.48 -6.53
N PRO A 76 3.44 -7.20 -7.09
CA PRO A 76 4.04 -6.86 -8.39
C PRO A 76 3.06 -6.87 -9.57
N ARG A 77 1.84 -7.40 -9.39
CA ARG A 77 0.79 -7.43 -10.41
C ARG A 77 -0.10 -6.18 -10.38
N SER A 78 0.00 -5.39 -9.31
CA SER A 78 -0.62 -4.07 -9.20
C SER A 78 0.18 -3.09 -10.06
N ASN A 79 -0.19 -2.96 -11.34
CA ASN A 79 0.48 -2.08 -12.30
C ASN A 79 -0.57 -1.30 -13.09
#